data_AF-A0A946CEL8-F1
#
_entry.id   AF-A0A946CEL8-F1
#
_cell.length_a   1.000
_cell.length_b   1.000
_cell.length_c   1.000
_cell.angle_alpha   90.00
_cell.angle_beta   90.00
_cell.angle_gamma   90.00
#
_symmetry.space_group_name_H-M   'P 1'
#
loop_
_entity.id
_entity.type
_entity.pdbx_description
1 polymer ?
#
loop_
_entity_poly.entity_id
_entity_poly.type
_entity_poly.pdbx_seq_one_letter_code
_entity_poly.pdbx_strand_id
1 'polypeptide(L)'
;MSQSIALVFPHQLFQDHPALEQDRPILLIEDPLFFGTDSEQPLKFHAKKLILHRASMRHWAQGKKDLTYLELPDEETRTDLLLDEHIPRKTETLVYVDTVDFLIERRLK
;
A
#
# COMPACT_ATOMS: atom_id res chain seq x y z
N MET A 1 2.61 4.21 -24.09
CA MET A 1 1.80 3.49 -23.09
C MET A 1 1.97 4.24 -21.79
N SER A 2 0.90 4.81 -21.26
CA SER A 2 0.94 5.51 -19.97
C SER A 2 1.37 4.53 -18.89
N GLN A 3 2.36 4.90 -18.09
CA GLN A 3 2.82 4.03 -17.00
C GLN A 3 1.87 4.20 -15.81
N SER A 4 0.85 3.34 -15.75
CA SER A 4 -0.04 3.24 -14.61
C SER A 4 0.45 2.19 -13.62
N ILE A 5 0.26 2.44 -12.32
CA ILE A 5 0.57 1.50 -11.24
C ILE A 5 -0.70 1.28 -10.42
N ALA A 6 -0.97 0.02 -10.05
CA ALA A 6 -2.01 -0.31 -9.09
C ALA A 6 -1.46 -0.20 -7.67
N LEU A 7 -1.96 0.73 -6.86
CA LEU A 7 -1.63 0.82 -5.43
C LEU A 7 -2.62 -0.01 -4.61
N VAL A 8 -2.09 -0.85 -3.71
CA VAL A 8 -2.88 -1.72 -2.85
C VAL A 8 -2.47 -1.55 -1.39
N PHE A 9 -3.45 -1.28 -0.53
CA PHE A 9 -3.27 -1.09 0.91
C PHE A 9 -3.50 -2.38 1.72
N PRO A 10 -3.04 -2.45 2.99
CA PRO A 10 -3.14 -3.64 3.83
C PRO A 10 -4.55 -4.20 4.06
N HIS A 11 -5.59 -3.37 3.92
CA HIS A 11 -7.00 -3.74 4.10
C HIS A 11 -7.74 -4.05 2.79
N GLN A 12 -7.08 -3.93 1.64
CA GLN A 12 -7.68 -4.07 0.30
C GLN A 12 -7.30 -5.39 -0.40
N LEU A 13 -7.01 -6.46 0.36
CA LEU A 13 -6.51 -7.74 -0.18
C LEU A 13 -7.61 -8.62 -0.82
N PHE A 14 -8.35 -8.06 -1.79
CA PHE A 14 -9.42 -8.76 -2.51
C PHE A 14 -8.87 -9.86 -3.43
N GLN A 15 -9.62 -10.95 -3.59
CA GLN A 15 -9.29 -11.98 -4.58
C GLN A 15 -9.36 -11.40 -6.00
N ASP A 16 -10.48 -10.76 -6.32
CA ASP A 16 -10.71 -10.05 -7.58
C ASP A 16 -10.57 -8.55 -7.31
N HIS A 17 -9.34 -8.05 -7.38
CA HIS A 17 -9.01 -6.68 -7.00
C HIS A 17 -9.30 -5.67 -8.13
N PRO A 18 -10.17 -4.65 -7.93
CA PRO A 18 -10.65 -3.80 -9.02
C PRO A 18 -9.58 -2.95 -9.70
N ALA A 19 -8.52 -2.59 -8.99
CA ALA A 19 -7.41 -1.82 -9.56
C ALA A 19 -6.43 -2.65 -10.40
N LEU A 20 -6.55 -3.99 -10.40
CA LEU A 20 -5.63 -4.87 -11.13
C LEU A 20 -6.12 -5.09 -12.55
N GLU A 21 -5.20 -4.93 -13.50
CA GLU A 21 -5.41 -5.18 -14.93
C GLU A 21 -4.20 -5.90 -15.50
N GLN A 22 -4.36 -6.51 -16.68
CA GLN A 22 -3.23 -7.09 -17.40
C GLN A 22 -2.19 -6.01 -17.69
N ASP A 23 -0.91 -6.32 -17.48
CA ASP A 23 0.23 -5.43 -17.75
C ASP A 23 0.30 -4.15 -16.88
N ARG A 24 -0.52 -4.05 -15.81
CA ARG A 24 -0.40 -3.00 -14.79
C ARG A 24 0.43 -3.50 -13.59
N PRO A 25 1.64 -2.98 -13.36
CA PRO A 25 2.44 -3.33 -12.18
C PRO A 25 1.71 -2.98 -10.88
N ILE A 26 1.94 -3.80 -9.85
CA ILE A 26 1.28 -3.71 -8.55
C ILE A 26 2.27 -3.17 -7.53
N LEU A 27 1.90 -2.15 -6.80
CA LEU A 27 2.59 -1.66 -5.62
C LEU A 27 1.74 -2.02 -4.38
N LEU A 28 2.16 -3.05 -3.65
CA LEU A 28 1.54 -3.45 -2.39
C LEU A 28 2.34 -2.83 -1.25
N ILE A 29 1.72 -1.98 -0.43
CA ILE A 29 2.43 -1.22 0.59
C ILE A 29 2.04 -1.61 2.01
N GLU A 30 3.03 -1.80 2.88
CA GLU A 30 2.80 -1.75 4.32
C GLU A 30 2.66 -0.28 4.71
N ASP A 31 1.42 0.18 4.94
CA ASP A 31 1.16 1.58 5.24
C ASP A 31 1.24 1.87 6.76
N PRO A 32 1.90 2.98 7.16
CA PRO A 32 2.16 3.27 8.57
C PRO A 32 0.90 3.45 9.43
N LEU A 33 -0.23 3.88 8.84
CA LEU A 33 -1.51 4.00 9.56
C LEU A 33 -2.07 2.64 10.00
N PHE A 34 -1.72 1.54 9.31
CA PHE A 34 -2.15 0.19 9.66
C PHE A 34 -1.20 -0.52 10.63
N PHE A 35 0.06 -0.05 10.70
CA PHE A 35 1.10 -0.64 11.53
C PHE A 35 1.48 0.19 12.76
N GLY A 36 0.98 1.43 12.85
CA GLY A 36 1.14 2.28 14.03
C GLY A 36 2.43 3.08 14.06
N THR A 37 3.16 3.12 12.94
CA THR A 37 4.43 3.84 12.75
C THR A 37 4.24 5.16 12.01
N ASP A 38 3.01 5.66 11.99
CA ASP A 38 2.68 6.94 11.38
C ASP A 38 3.22 8.10 12.22
N SER A 39 3.98 8.99 11.60
CA SER A 39 4.64 10.11 12.29
C SER A 39 3.68 11.18 12.82
N GLU A 40 2.46 11.29 12.25
CA GLU A 40 1.45 12.28 12.67
C GLU A 40 0.32 11.66 13.48
N GLN A 41 0.04 10.38 13.26
CA GLN A 41 -1.02 9.62 13.93
C GLN A 41 -0.44 8.32 14.52
N PRO A 42 0.52 8.40 15.46
CA PRO A 42 1.13 7.21 16.04
C PRO A 42 0.08 6.46 16.88
N LEU A 43 -0.11 5.18 16.57
CA LEU A 43 -1.10 4.33 17.21
C LEU A 43 -0.45 3.04 17.71
N LYS A 44 -0.86 2.58 18.90
CA LYS A 44 -0.41 1.30 19.45
C LYS A 44 -1.41 0.20 19.10
N PHE A 45 -1.17 -0.50 18.00
CA PHE A 45 -1.99 -1.65 17.63
C PHE A 45 -1.62 -2.91 18.40
N HIS A 46 -2.61 -3.78 18.60
CA HIS A 46 -2.38 -5.08 19.20
C HIS A 46 -1.48 -5.95 18.30
N ALA A 47 -0.50 -6.65 18.87
CA ALA A 47 0.48 -7.45 18.11
C ALA A 47 -0.17 -8.44 17.12
N LYS A 48 -1.26 -9.11 17.53
CA LYS A 48 -2.04 -10.00 16.64
C LYS A 48 -2.58 -9.30 15.38
N LYS A 49 -2.98 -8.03 15.45
CA LYS A 49 -3.44 -7.25 14.29
C LYS A 49 -2.28 -7.03 13.31
N LEU A 50 -1.11 -6.64 13.83
CA LEU A 50 0.09 -6.41 13.03
C LEU A 50 0.55 -7.71 12.33
N ILE A 51 0.58 -8.82 13.07
CA ILE A 51 0.91 -10.14 12.53
C ILE A 51 -0.08 -10.54 11.44
N LEU A 52 -1.38 -10.34 11.68
CA LEU A 52 -2.43 -10.65 10.70
C LEU A 52 -2.26 -9.86 9.41
N HIS A 53 -2.05 -8.53 9.48
CA HIS A 53 -1.85 -7.70 8.28
C HIS A 53 -0.65 -8.19 7.47
N ARG A 54 0.53 -8.30 8.09
CA ARG A 54 1.75 -8.73 7.38
C ARG A 54 1.63 -10.14 6.81
N ALA A 55 1.06 -11.08 7.55
CA ALA A 55 0.86 -12.45 7.06
C ALA A 55 -0.13 -12.49 5.89
N SER A 56 -1.24 -11.75 5.96
CA SER A 56 -2.26 -11.69 4.91
C SER A 56 -1.72 -11.04 3.65
N MET A 57 -0.98 -9.93 3.78
CA MET A 57 -0.33 -9.24 2.67
C MET A 57 0.69 -10.13 1.97
N ARG A 58 1.58 -10.78 2.73
CA ARG A 58 2.57 -11.71 2.17
C ARG A 58 1.91 -12.88 1.46
N HIS A 59 0.84 -13.45 2.03
CA HIS A 59 0.07 -14.50 1.38
C HIS A 59 -0.58 -14.00 0.09
N TRP A 60 -1.23 -12.83 0.12
CA TRP A 60 -1.87 -12.24 -1.05
C TRP A 60 -0.86 -11.93 -2.17
N ALA A 61 0.37 -11.54 -1.83
CA ALA A 61 1.42 -11.27 -2.81
C ALA A 61 1.91 -12.53 -3.55
N GLN A 62 1.73 -13.73 -2.99
CA GLN A 62 2.23 -14.97 -3.58
C GLN A 62 1.61 -15.23 -4.96
N GLY A 63 2.47 -15.56 -5.92
CA GLY A 63 2.05 -15.93 -7.28
C GLY A 63 1.62 -14.76 -8.18
N LYS A 64 1.61 -13.51 -7.68
CA LYS A 64 1.36 -12.33 -8.51
C LYS A 64 2.61 -11.95 -9.31
N LYS A 65 2.41 -11.69 -10.61
CA LYS A 65 3.46 -11.16 -11.49
C LYS A 65 3.51 -9.64 -11.35
N ASP A 66 4.70 -9.06 -11.57
CA ASP A 66 4.94 -7.61 -11.57
C ASP A 66 4.46 -6.88 -10.31
N LEU A 67 4.56 -7.55 -9.16
CA LEU A 67 4.27 -6.99 -7.84
C LEU A 67 5.55 -6.55 -7.14
N THR A 68 5.55 -5.30 -6.70
CA THR A 68 6.52 -4.73 -5.76
C THR A 68 5.87 -4.70 -4.38
N TYR A 69 6.46 -5.42 -3.43
CA TYR A 69 6.09 -5.37 -2.03
C TYR A 69 6.94 -4.32 -1.32
N LEU A 70 6.32 -3.26 -0.82
CA LEU A 70 6.99 -2.22 -0.05
C LEU A 70 6.81 -2.50 1.45
N GLU A 71 7.88 -2.94 2.09
CA GLU A 71 7.94 -3.09 3.55
C GLU A 71 8.06 -1.72 4.22
N LEU A 72 7.58 -1.62 5.46
CA LEU A 72 7.78 -0.41 6.26
C LEU A 72 9.26 -0.20 6.59
N PRO A 73 9.76 1.04 6.57
CA PRO A 73 11.07 1.36 7.12
C PRO A 73 11.07 1.18 8.64
N ASP A 74 12.28 1.11 9.21
CA ASP A 74 12.47 1.01 10.66
C ASP A 74 12.08 2.30 11.40
N GLU A 75 12.09 3.43 10.69
CA GLU A 75 11.75 4.75 11.20
C GLU A 75 10.26 5.12 10.98
N GLU A 76 9.75 6.03 11.81
CA GLU A 76 8.39 6.56 11.63
C GLU A 76 8.28 7.30 10.30
N THR A 77 7.16 7.10 9.60
CA THR A 77 6.97 7.64 8.25
C THR A 77 5.49 7.99 8.01
N ARG A 78 5.17 8.43 6.80
CA ARG A 78 3.83 8.81 6.37
C ARG A 78 3.56 8.20 5.00
N THR A 79 2.29 7.91 4.72
CA THR A 79 1.83 7.29 3.47
C THR A 79 2.41 7.97 2.21
N ASP A 80 2.28 9.30 2.13
CA ASP A 80 2.75 10.09 0.98
C ASP A 80 4.28 10.11 0.86
N LEU A 81 5.02 10.18 1.97
CA LEU A 81 6.49 10.14 1.94
C LEU A 81 6.99 8.78 1.41
N LEU A 82 6.37 7.68 1.85
CA LEU A 82 6.66 6.35 1.33
C LEU A 82 6.40 6.26 -0.17
N LEU A 83 5.26 6.79 -0.62
CA LEU A 83 4.88 6.76 -2.02
C LEU A 83 5.79 7.64 -2.87
N ASP A 84 6.16 8.84 -2.43
CA ASP A 84 7.05 9.75 -3.14
C ASP A 84 8.44 9.14 -3.38
N GLU A 85 8.94 8.34 -2.44
CA GLU A 85 10.24 7.69 -2.54
C GLU A 85 10.21 6.47 -3.49
N HIS A 86 9.11 5.70 -3.48
CA HIS A 86 9.05 4.38 -4.11
C HIS A 86 8.26 4.33 -5.41
N ILE A 87 7.40 5.32 -5.68
CA ILE A 87 6.73 5.44 -6.98
C ILE A 87 7.76 5.90 -8.03
N PRO A 88 7.95 5.16 -9.13
CA PRO A 88 8.82 5.58 -10.21
C PRO A 88 8.41 6.95 -10.75
N ARG A 89 9.35 7.88 -10.93
CA ARG A 89 9.11 9.24 -11.46
C ARG A 89 8.41 9.30 -12.82
N LYS A 90 8.43 8.20 -13.56
CA LYS A 90 7.78 8.03 -14.87
C LYS A 90 6.31 7.58 -14.77
N THR A 91 5.80 7.35 -13.56
CA THR A 91 4.41 6.96 -13.31
C THR A 91 3.50 8.13 -13.60
N GLU A 92 2.57 7.96 -14.52
CA GLU A 92 1.62 9.00 -14.93
C GLU A 92 0.29 8.87 -14.18
N THR A 93 -0.04 7.67 -13.70
CA THR A 93 -1.34 7.40 -13.10
C THR A 93 -1.22 6.36 -12.00
N LEU A 94 -1.73 6.69 -10.82
CA LEU A 94 -1.88 5.76 -9.72
C LEU A 94 -3.35 5.32 -9.67
N VAL A 95 -3.60 4.01 -9.77
CA VAL A 95 -4.94 3.44 -9.71
C VAL A 95 -5.08 2.71 -8.38
N TYR A 96 -6.09 3.07 -7.60
CA TYR A 96 -6.38 2.44 -6.32
C TYR A 96 -7.89 2.32 -6.12
N VAL A 97 -8.30 1.46 -5.20
CA VAL A 97 -9.70 1.35 -4.76
C VAL A 97 -9.93 2.42 -3.72
N ASP A 98 -11.12 3.03 -3.69
CA ASP A 98 -11.55 3.93 -2.62
C ASP A 98 -11.09 3.38 -1.26
N THR A 99 -10.27 4.16 -0.56
CA THR A 99 -9.56 3.67 0.62
C THR A 99 -10.47 3.56 1.83
N VAL A 100 -11.63 4.23 1.80
CA VAL A 100 -12.56 4.34 2.92
C VAL A 100 -11.84 4.85 4.19
N ASP A 101 -10.77 5.63 4.01
CA ASP A 101 -9.95 6.19 5.07
C ASP A 101 -9.65 7.67 4.80
N PHE A 102 -10.09 8.53 5.70
CA PHE A 102 -9.97 9.98 5.52
C PHE A 102 -8.51 10.45 5.42
N LEU A 103 -7.60 9.86 6.19
CA LEU A 103 -6.20 10.29 6.23
C LEU A 103 -5.47 9.85 4.97
N ILE A 104 -5.72 8.62 4.50
CA ILE A 104 -5.15 8.13 3.25
C ILE A 104 -5.66 8.96 2.07
N GLU A 105 -6.97 9.16 1.94
CA GLU A 105 -7.56 9.99 0.87
C GLU A 105 -7.01 11.42 0.86
N ARG A 106 -6.70 11.98 2.04
CA ARG A 106 -6.10 13.31 2.14
C ARG A 106 -4.64 13.34 1.72
N ARG A 107 -3.89 12.25 1.90
CA ARG A 107 -2.46 12.13 1.56
C ARG A 107 -2.22 11.73 0.10
N LEU A 108 -3.22 11.11 -0.54
CA LEU A 108 -3.17 10.75 -1.96
C LEU A 108 -3.55 11.91 -2.91
N LYS A 109 -4.00 13.06 -2.38
CA LYS A 109 -4.40 14.26 -3.13
C LYS A 109 -3.34 15.34 -3.06
#